data_AF-A0A8J7JB53-F1
#
_entry.id   AF-A0A8J7JB53-F1
#
_cell.length_a   1.000
_cell.length_b   1.000
_cell.length_c   1.000
_cell.angle_alpha   90.00
_cell.angle_beta   90.00
_cell.angle_gamma   90.00
#
_symmetry.space_group_name_H-M   'P 1'
#
loop_
_entity.id
_entity.type
_entity.pdbx_description
1 polymer ?
#
loop_
_entity_poly.entity_id
_entity_poly.type
_entity_poly.pdbx_seq_one_letter_code
_entity_poly.pdbx_strand_id
1 'polypeptide(L)' 'MQQKFVPKKVAPIQYFLRRFNAEAGRVAPGWGTTPFMVFMIAMLFLFLLIILQLYNGTIVLDGANTYQPSGF' A
#
# COMPACT_ATOMS: atom_id res chain seq x y z
N MET A 1 -26.94 -23.05 13.19
CA MET A 1 -27.63 -22.08 14.06
C MET A 1 -27.73 -20.76 13.30
N GLN A 2 -28.93 -20.34 12.89
CA GLN A 2 -29.14 -19.01 12.30
C GLN A 2 -29.09 -18.00 13.46
N GLN A 3 -28.06 -17.16 13.55
CA GLN A 3 -28.03 -16.09 14.55
C GLN A 3 -29.17 -15.12 14.26
N LYS A 4 -30.16 -15.07 15.16
CA LYS A 4 -31.30 -14.15 15.07
C LYS A 4 -30.75 -12.74 15.25
N PHE A 5 -30.67 -11.96 14.18
CA PHE A 5 -30.18 -10.58 14.21
C PHE A 5 -31.13 -9.73 15.07
N VAL A 6 -30.69 -9.35 16.26
CA VAL A 6 -31.37 -8.35 17.09
C VAL A 6 -30.89 -6.98 16.62
N PRO A 7 -31.75 -6.13 16.02
CA PRO A 7 -31.31 -4.84 15.50
C PRO A 7 -30.88 -3.93 16.66
N LYS A 8 -29.56 -3.68 16.74
CA LYS A 8 -28.97 -2.68 17.62
C LYS A 8 -29.46 -1.29 17.17
N LYS A 9 -29.72 -0.35 18.09
CA LYS A 9 -30.05 1.05 17.75
C LYS A 9 -29.02 1.55 16.73
N VAL A 10 -29.47 1.91 15.53
CA VAL A 10 -28.59 2.30 14.41
C VAL A 10 -28.35 3.80 14.47
N ALA A 11 -27.08 4.21 14.34
CA ALA A 11 -26.75 5.62 14.21
C ALA A 11 -27.20 6.13 12.83
N PRO A 12 -27.67 7.39 12.67
CA PRO A 12 -28.06 7.93 11.36
C PRO A 12 -26.97 7.81 10.28
N ILE A 13 -25.70 7.98 10.64
CA ILE A 13 -24.58 7.81 9.71
C ILE A 13 -24.39 6.35 9.25
N GLN A 14 -24.88 5.38 10.02
CA GLN A 14 -24.78 3.96 9.69
C GLN A 14 -25.52 3.62 8.39
N TYR A 15 -26.59 4.34 8.03
CA TYR A 15 -27.28 4.12 6.76
C TYR A 15 -26.37 4.38 5.55
N PHE A 16 -25.52 5.39 5.65
CA PHE A 16 -24.51 5.68 4.63
C PHE A 16 -23.33 4.72 4.71
N LEU A 17 -22.87 4.39 5.93
CA LEU A 17 -21.68 3.55 6.13
C LEU A 17 -21.92 2.06 5.88
N ARG A 18 -23.16 1.58 6.02
CA ARG A 18 -23.50 0.15 5.89
C ARG A 18 -23.06 -0.42 4.55
N ARG A 19 -23.12 0.35 3.45
CA ARG A 19 -22.68 -0.10 2.12
C ARG A 19 -21.18 -0.38 2.03
N PHE A 20 -20.35 0.36 2.78
CA PHE A 20 -18.90 0.16 2.78
C PHE A 20 -18.45 -1.09 3.55
N ASN A 21 -19.32 -1.63 4.42
CA ASN A 21 -19.05 -2.85 5.17
C ASN A 21 -19.89 -4.05 4.69
N ALA A 22 -20.54 -3.93 3.53
CA ALA A 22 -21.46 -4.95 3.02
C ALA A 22 -20.77 -6.18 2.41
N GLU A 23 -19.50 -6.06 2.00
CA GLU A 23 -18.75 -7.11 1.30
C GLU A 23 -17.73 -7.83 2.20
N ALA A 24 -17.91 -7.77 3.53
CA ALA A 24 -17.02 -8.46 4.46
C ALA A 24 -17.00 -9.98 4.16
N GLY A 25 -15.80 -10.51 3.90
CA GLY A 25 -15.60 -11.92 3.54
C GLY A 25 -15.77 -12.24 2.06
N ARG A 26 -16.16 -11.27 1.21
CA ARG A 26 -16.12 -11.44 -0.25
C ARG A 26 -14.66 -11.43 -0.71
N VAL A 27 -14.24 -12.50 -1.37
CA VAL A 27 -12.88 -12.64 -1.90
C VAL A 27 -12.92 -13.17 -3.34
N ALA A 28 -11.89 -12.85 -4.13
CA ALA A 28 -11.71 -13.45 -5.45
C ALA A 28 -11.16 -14.89 -5.31
N PRO A 29 -11.65 -15.86 -6.11
CA PRO A 29 -11.12 -17.22 -6.07
C PRO A 29 -9.71 -17.30 -6.68
N GLY A 30 -8.92 -18.29 -6.22
CA GLY A 30 -7.57 -18.52 -6.72
C GLY A 30 -6.56 -17.47 -6.26
N TRP A 31 -5.60 -17.13 -7.12
CA TRP A 31 -4.51 -16.20 -6.80
C TRP A 31 -4.87 -14.72 -6.92
N GLY A 32 -6.01 -14.40 -7.55
CA GLY A 32 -6.45 -13.02 -7.77
C GLY A 32 -5.35 -12.15 -8.39
N THR A 33 -5.10 -10.99 -7.79
CA THR A 33 -4.08 -10.02 -8.21
C THR A 33 -2.72 -10.23 -7.51
N THR A 34 -2.52 -11.35 -6.80
CA THR A 34 -1.27 -11.61 -6.05
C THR A 34 -0.01 -11.52 -6.92
N PRO A 35 0.05 -12.08 -8.15
CA PRO A 35 1.24 -11.93 -8.99
C PRO A 35 1.55 -10.46 -9.34
N PHE A 36 0.50 -9.67 -9.62
CA PHE A 36 0.65 -8.23 -9.86
C PHE A 36 1.09 -7.47 -8.60
N MET A 37 0.53 -7.83 -7.43
CA MET A 37 0.97 -7.28 -6.15
C MET A 37 2.45 -7.57 -5.89
N VAL A 38 2.92 -8.81 -6.11
CA VAL A 38 4.34 -9.16 -5.94
C VAL A 38 5.22 -8.35 -6.89
N PHE A 39 4.80 -8.17 -8.15
CA PHE A 39 5.52 -7.32 -9.09
C PHE A 39 5.63 -5.86 -8.61
N MET A 40 4.54 -5.29 -8.10
CA MET A 40 4.53 -3.94 -7.51
C MET A 40 5.40 -3.84 -6.25
N ILE A 41 5.39 -4.88 -5.40
CA ILE A 41 6.28 -4.97 -4.23
C ILE A 41 7.74 -5.01 -4.66
N ALA A 42 8.09 -5.80 -5.67
CA ALA A 42 9.46 -5.88 -6.18
C ALA A 42 9.93 -4.53 -6.75
N MET A 43 9.07 -3.83 -7.48
CA MET A 43 9.37 -2.48 -7.97
C MET A 43 9.55 -1.48 -6.81
N LEU A 44 8.67 -1.50 -5.81
CA LEU A 44 8.79 -0.64 -4.62
C LEU A 44 10.07 -0.96 -3.85
N PHE A 45 10.38 -2.23 -3.66
CA PHE A 45 11.59 -2.68 -2.98
C PHE A 45 12.86 -2.23 -3.72
N LEU A 46 12.91 -2.42 -5.04
CA LEU A 46 14.03 -1.96 -5.86
C LEU A 46 14.17 -0.43 -5.80
N PHE A 47 13.07 0.30 -5.87
CA PHE A 47 13.06 1.76 -5.72
C PHE A 47 13.66 2.20 -4.36
N LEU A 48 13.21 1.59 -3.27
CA LEU A 48 13.73 1.87 -1.93
C LEU A 48 15.21 1.52 -1.78
N LEU A 49 15.65 0.39 -2.35
CA LEU A 49 17.06 0.01 -2.35
C LEU A 49 17.93 0.98 -3.15
N ILE A 50 17.44 1.50 -4.28
CA ILE A 50 18.18 2.47 -5.09
C ILE A 50 18.38 3.75 -4.28
N ILE A 51 17.31 4.34 -3.73
CA ILE A 51 17.44 5.59 -2.96
C ILE A 51 18.30 5.41 -1.70
N LEU A 52 18.22 4.23 -1.05
CA LEU A 52 19.07 3.90 0.09
C LEU A 52 20.55 3.85 -0.29
N GLN A 53 20.87 3.19 -1.41
CA GLN A 53 22.25 3.07 -1.88
C GLN A 53 22.81 4.40 -2.42
N LEU A 54 21.96 5.24 -3.02
CA LEU A 54 22.31 6.61 -3.38
C LEU A 54 22.66 7.43 -2.14
N TYR A 55 21.85 7.35 -1.08
CA TYR A 55 22.12 8.05 0.17
C TYR A 55 23.40 7.55 0.85
N ASN A 56 23.67 6.23 0.80
CA ASN A 56 24.89 5.63 1.34
C ASN A 56 26.12 5.85 0.42
N GLY A 57 25.97 6.48 -0.76
CA GLY A 57 27.04 6.62 -1.74
C GLY A 57 27.59 5.30 -2.29
N THR A 58 26.88 4.18 -2.09
CA THR A 58 27.22 2.87 -2.68
C THR A 58 26.95 2.87 -4.18
N ILE A 59 25.88 3.55 -4.59
CA ILE A 59 25.61 3.89 -5.99
C ILE A 59 25.89 5.38 -6.15
N VAL A 60 26.73 5.73 -7.13
CA VAL A 60 27.02 7.12 -7.50
C VAL A 60 26.45 7.38 -8.89
N LEU A 61 25.74 8.49 -9.05
CA LEU A 61 25.23 8.93 -10.34
C LEU A 61 26.05 10.12 -10.82
N ASP A 62 26.62 10.01 -12.02
CA ASP A 62 27.37 11.11 -12.63
C ASP A 62 26.48 12.35 -12.76
N GLY A 63 26.97 13.49 -12.25
CA GLY A 63 26.23 14.76 -12.24
C GLY A 63 25.24 14.95 -11.08
N ALA A 64 25.04 13.95 -10.21
CA ALA A 64 24.25 14.09 -8.99
C ALA A 64 25.15 13.98 -7.76
N ASN A 65 25.88 15.06 -7.46
CA ASN A 65 26.67 15.17 -6.24
C ASN A 65 25.78 15.54 -5.06
N THR A 66 25.74 14.69 -4.02
CA THR A 66 25.09 15.00 -2.74
C THR A 66 25.89 16.00 -1.91
N TYR A 67 27.20 16.07 -2.15
CA TYR A 67 28.12 17.10 -1.65
C TYR A 67 28.70 17.87 -2.83
N GLN A 68 27.91 18.79 -3.39
CA GLN A 68 28.45 19.91 -4.13
C GLN A 68 28.57 21.07 -3.14
N PRO A 69 29.75 21.36 -2.55
CA PRO A 69 29.93 22.66 -1.94
C PRO A 69 29.71 23.68 -3.06
N SER A 70 28.70 24.54 -2.90
CA SER A 70 28.47 25.70 -3.78
C SER A 70 29.65 26.65 -3.62
N GLY A 71 30.77 26.31 -4.25
CA GLY A 71 31.96 27.11 -4.32
C GLY A 71 31.84 28.04 -5.52
N PHE A 72 31.46 29.28 -5.22
CA PHE A 72 31.33 30.45 -6.12
C PHE A 72 30.13 30.45 -7.06
#